data_AF-A0A3N4W4Q4-F1
#
_entry.id   AF-A0A3N4W4Q4-F1
#
_cell.length_a   1.000
_cell.length_b   1.000
_cell.length_c   1.000
_cell.angle_alpha   90.00
_cell.angle_beta   90.00
_cell.angle_gamma   90.00
#
_symmetry.space_group_name_H-M   'P 1'
#
loop_
_entity.id
_entity.type
_entity.pdbx_description
1 polymer ?
#
loop_
_entity_poly.entity_id
_entity_poly.type
_entity_poly.pdbx_seq_one_letter_code
_entity_poly.pdbx_strand_id
1 'polypeptide(L)'
;MRYRAVGGGVLALLAAIAAATVAPAWAQAPGASRAVPTFPRPPGFPDPAWRVEYLGGESAPPMRVRTGPGQLEPLYRRQADGSYAPARAAGYRIANAACPSLPAGPDPVTRMIDLAAAEWAHFGLPVLDLSLDHASLVPRRTAPPDPYEIVPPRRNASLGHRVLRHAPRLGLMEDDAAVRATIAGYWAATGSEEALRVQSLVEYGWRETGWAMPWSAAFVSWLACEAGLTPAQFRRSGAHYDYVRAAVRARDGEDGEHAYLAYALAEAVPAPGDLLCTARADGRLASLDDVRRGDAGSTALHCDLVVKTAPAQRRLYAIGGNVNHAVTLSMIATDGAGRPLTDADATGAHRWFAVLKPRRGRPRHDLDGTPTVATLYRDYARYATGLRAPAPLPLPPAGREPGSAPAGEPEPAAPARAGDAARSPRRRSDRRPRAAATR
;
A
#
# COMPACT_ATOMS: atom_id res chain seq x y z
N MET A 1 -91.74 -19.54 1.08
CA MET A 1 -91.91 -19.40 2.55
C MET A 1 -90.55 -18.92 3.07
N ARG A 2 -90.39 -17.82 3.84
CA ARG A 2 -90.66 -17.66 5.30
C ARG A 2 -90.06 -18.84 6.09
N TYR A 3 -89.19 -18.70 7.09
CA TYR A 3 -88.88 -17.63 8.08
C TYR A 3 -87.39 -17.14 7.96
N ARG A 4 -86.93 -15.94 8.40
CA ARG A 4 -86.75 -15.34 9.76
C ARG A 4 -85.92 -16.21 10.73
N ALA A 5 -85.10 -15.74 11.68
CA ALA A 5 -84.33 -14.49 11.99
C ALA A 5 -83.51 -14.79 13.30
N VAL A 6 -82.72 -13.94 14.01
CA VAL A 6 -82.38 -12.50 14.09
C VAL A 6 -80.94 -12.35 14.66
N GLY A 7 -80.17 -11.30 14.35
CA GLY A 7 -79.02 -10.84 15.18
C GLY A 7 -77.84 -10.22 14.40
N GLY A 8 -77.14 -9.16 14.88
CA GLY A 8 -77.42 -8.32 16.04
C GLY A 8 -76.24 -7.42 16.49
N GLY A 9 -76.06 -6.23 15.90
CA GLY A 9 -74.94 -5.31 16.18
C GLY A 9 -73.64 -5.69 15.44
N VAL A 10 -72.61 -4.83 15.33
CA VAL A 10 -72.39 -3.46 15.84
C VAL A 10 -71.70 -2.60 14.75
N LEU A 11 -71.87 -1.28 14.77
CA LEU A 11 -71.18 -0.34 13.87
C LEU A 11 -69.67 -0.24 14.18
N ALA A 12 -68.82 -0.36 13.16
CA ALA A 12 -67.45 0.14 13.18
C ALA A 12 -67.06 0.62 11.76
N LEU A 13 -67.02 1.94 11.56
CA LEU A 13 -66.63 2.55 10.28
C LEU A 13 -65.12 2.78 10.28
N LEU A 14 -64.36 2.03 9.47
CA LEU A 14 -62.94 2.28 9.22
C LEU A 14 -62.67 2.36 7.72
N ALA A 15 -62.18 3.51 7.27
CA ALA A 15 -61.86 3.76 5.88
C ALA A 15 -60.51 3.12 5.51
N ALA A 16 -60.54 2.10 4.67
CA ALA A 16 -59.35 1.55 4.04
C ALA A 16 -58.84 2.54 2.97
N ILE A 17 -57.90 3.42 3.33
CA ILE A 17 -57.23 4.31 2.38
C ILE A 17 -56.39 3.46 1.42
N ALA A 18 -56.82 3.37 0.16
CA ALA A 18 -56.09 2.70 -0.90
C ALA A 18 -54.86 3.53 -1.32
N ALA A 19 -53.82 3.52 -0.50
CA ALA A 19 -52.55 4.18 -0.77
C ALA A 19 -51.79 3.44 -1.89
N ALA A 20 -52.12 3.74 -3.14
CA ALA A 20 -51.36 3.30 -4.31
C ALA A 20 -50.00 4.01 -4.36
N THR A 21 -49.04 3.51 -3.58
CA THR A 21 -47.67 4.04 -3.54
C THR A 21 -46.92 3.68 -4.82
N VAL A 22 -47.11 4.50 -5.85
CA VAL A 22 -46.26 4.52 -7.04
C VAL A 22 -44.86 4.95 -6.60
N ALA A 23 -43.99 3.98 -6.36
CA ALA A 23 -42.60 4.24 -6.02
C ALA A 23 -41.91 4.95 -7.20
N PRO A 24 -41.07 5.98 -6.94
CA PRO A 24 -40.36 6.68 -8.01
C PRO A 24 -39.36 5.76 -8.70
N ALA A 25 -39.13 5.99 -10.00
CA ALA A 25 -38.44 5.07 -10.91
C ALA A 25 -36.93 4.84 -10.65
N TRP A 26 -36.39 5.29 -9.52
CA TRP A 26 -35.04 4.96 -9.04
C TRP A 26 -35.00 3.75 -8.09
N ALA A 27 -36.16 3.18 -7.74
CA ALA A 27 -36.27 2.08 -6.76
C ALA A 27 -35.88 0.68 -7.29
N GLN A 28 -35.47 0.52 -8.55
CA GLN A 28 -35.20 -0.78 -9.18
C GLN A 28 -33.88 -0.81 -9.99
N ALA A 29 -32.78 -0.39 -9.36
CA ALA A 29 -31.44 -0.67 -9.86
C ALA A 29 -30.90 -1.99 -9.26
N PRO A 30 -30.66 -3.05 -10.06
CA PRO A 30 -30.15 -4.32 -9.53
C PRO A 30 -28.68 -4.18 -9.11
N GLY A 31 -28.37 -4.55 -7.86
CA GLY A 31 -27.00 -4.73 -7.42
C GLY A 31 -26.17 -3.44 -7.29
N ALA A 32 -26.61 -2.50 -6.44
CA ALA A 32 -25.79 -1.39 -5.98
C ALA A 32 -24.63 -1.87 -5.09
N SER A 33 -23.66 -2.57 -5.69
CA SER A 33 -22.30 -2.63 -5.15
C SER A 33 -21.83 -1.20 -4.92
N ARG A 34 -21.26 -0.91 -3.75
CA ARG A 34 -20.63 0.39 -3.52
C ARG A 34 -19.44 0.48 -4.45
N ALA A 35 -19.59 1.22 -5.55
CA ALA A 35 -18.54 1.42 -6.53
C ALA A 35 -17.36 2.12 -5.85
N VAL A 36 -16.38 1.32 -5.41
CA VAL A 36 -15.08 1.81 -4.97
C VAL A 36 -14.50 2.61 -6.15
N PRO A 37 -14.06 3.86 -5.94
CA PRO A 37 -13.52 4.66 -7.03
C PRO A 37 -12.19 4.05 -7.48
N THR A 38 -12.21 3.40 -8.65
CA THR A 38 -11.01 2.84 -9.29
C THR A 38 -10.47 3.87 -10.29
N PHE A 39 -9.19 4.21 -10.20
CA PHE A 39 -8.60 5.16 -11.14
C PHE A 39 -7.96 4.38 -12.32
N PRO A 40 -8.20 4.77 -13.58
CA PRO A 40 -7.57 4.11 -14.71
C PRO A 40 -6.05 4.35 -14.71
N ARG A 41 -5.30 3.33 -15.11
CA ARG A 41 -3.84 3.45 -15.33
C ARG A 41 -3.56 4.55 -16.37
N PRO A 42 -2.52 5.38 -16.21
CA PRO A 42 -2.19 6.39 -17.23
C PRO A 42 -1.86 5.74 -18.59
N PRO A 43 -2.09 6.43 -19.73
CA PRO A 43 -1.76 5.90 -21.04
C PRO A 43 -0.30 5.44 -21.14
N GLY A 44 -0.07 4.26 -21.73
CA GLY A 44 1.25 3.65 -21.85
C GLY A 44 1.73 2.87 -20.61
N PHE A 45 0.90 2.71 -19.59
CA PHE A 45 1.19 1.80 -18.47
C PHE A 45 0.69 0.38 -18.79
N PRO A 46 1.46 -0.67 -18.45
CA PRO A 46 1.06 -2.05 -18.68
C PRO A 46 -0.09 -2.45 -17.75
N ASP A 47 -1.01 -3.26 -18.25
CA ASP A 47 -1.98 -3.96 -17.41
C ASP A 47 -1.39 -5.33 -16.98
N PRO A 48 -1.18 -5.59 -15.67
CA PRO A 48 -0.73 -6.90 -15.21
C PRO A 48 -1.65 -8.04 -15.66
N ALA A 49 -2.96 -7.80 -15.79
CA ALA A 49 -3.93 -8.82 -16.17
C ALA A 49 -3.62 -9.46 -17.54
N TRP A 50 -2.94 -8.75 -18.45
CA TRP A 50 -2.55 -9.28 -19.77
C TRP A 50 -1.37 -10.26 -19.71
N ARG A 51 -0.74 -10.45 -18.55
CA ARG A 51 0.30 -11.47 -18.33
C ARG A 51 -0.27 -12.87 -18.08
N VAL A 52 -1.59 -13.00 -17.93
CA VAL A 52 -2.26 -14.27 -17.61
C VAL A 52 -3.46 -14.54 -18.51
N GLU A 53 -3.72 -15.81 -18.76
CA GLU A 53 -5.00 -16.31 -19.29
C GLU A 53 -5.80 -16.94 -18.14
N TYR A 54 -7.13 -17.00 -18.27
CA TYR A 54 -8.00 -17.73 -17.33
C TYR A 54 -8.59 -18.96 -18.01
N LEU A 55 -8.25 -20.15 -17.49
CA LEU A 55 -8.75 -21.43 -17.98
C LEU A 55 -9.91 -21.90 -17.12
N GLY A 56 -10.95 -22.47 -17.74
CA GLY A 56 -12.21 -22.79 -17.05
C GLY A 56 -13.12 -23.69 -17.89
N GLY A 57 -14.14 -24.27 -17.25
CA GLY A 57 -15.00 -25.25 -17.91
C GLY A 57 -14.19 -26.45 -18.43
N GLU A 58 -14.26 -26.73 -19.73
CA GLU A 58 -13.52 -27.82 -20.37
C GLU A 58 -12.02 -27.54 -20.52
N SER A 59 -11.60 -26.27 -20.63
CA SER A 59 -10.18 -25.90 -20.70
C SER A 59 -9.48 -25.91 -19.34
N ALA A 60 -10.23 -26.04 -18.24
CA ALA A 60 -9.70 -26.13 -16.88
C ALA A 60 -8.65 -27.26 -16.77
N PRO A 61 -7.39 -26.97 -16.40
CA PRO A 61 -6.34 -27.98 -16.32
C PRO A 61 -6.58 -28.98 -15.16
N PRO A 62 -6.04 -30.21 -15.23
CA PRO A 62 -5.97 -31.10 -14.09
C PRO A 62 -5.26 -30.43 -12.91
N MET A 63 -5.87 -30.46 -11.73
CA MET A 63 -5.24 -29.99 -10.49
C MET A 63 -3.99 -30.83 -10.18
N ARG A 64 -2.87 -30.18 -9.90
CA ARG A 64 -1.61 -30.85 -9.54
C ARG A 64 -1.23 -30.57 -8.09
N VAL A 65 -1.10 -31.63 -7.31
CA VAL A 65 -0.67 -31.60 -5.89
C VAL A 65 0.82 -31.92 -5.82
N ARG A 66 1.55 -31.32 -4.86
CA ARG A 66 2.97 -31.64 -4.64
C ARG A 66 3.07 -32.86 -3.73
N THR A 67 3.68 -33.93 -4.23
CA THR A 67 3.93 -35.18 -3.50
C THR A 67 5.38 -35.33 -3.04
N GLY A 68 6.30 -34.55 -3.61
CA GLY A 68 7.71 -34.48 -3.20
C GLY A 68 8.42 -33.24 -3.77
N PRO A 69 9.73 -33.07 -3.52
CA PRO A 69 10.52 -32.00 -4.11
C PRO A 69 10.47 -32.06 -5.65
N GLY A 70 9.94 -31.01 -6.29
CA GLY A 70 9.71 -30.97 -7.75
C GLY A 70 8.59 -31.87 -8.30
N GLN A 71 8.18 -32.91 -7.58
CA GLN A 71 7.17 -33.88 -8.01
C GLN A 71 5.74 -33.33 -7.87
N LEU A 72 4.96 -33.43 -8.95
CA LEU A 72 3.60 -32.89 -9.06
C LEU A 72 2.67 -33.91 -9.72
N GLU A 73 1.73 -34.47 -8.96
CA GLU A 73 0.81 -35.51 -9.42
C GLU A 73 -0.63 -34.97 -9.58
N PRO A 74 -1.45 -35.53 -10.50
CA PRO A 74 -2.84 -35.12 -10.64
C PRO A 74 -3.66 -35.52 -9.40
N LEU A 75 -4.51 -34.62 -8.92
CA LEU A 75 -5.59 -35.00 -8.01
C LEU A 75 -6.67 -35.73 -8.82
N TYR A 76 -7.19 -36.84 -8.31
CA TYR A 76 -8.29 -37.58 -8.94
C TYR A 76 -9.58 -37.43 -8.14
N ARG A 77 -10.72 -37.41 -8.83
CA ARG A 77 -12.05 -37.59 -8.22
C ARG A 77 -12.66 -38.90 -8.68
N ARG A 78 -13.39 -39.58 -7.78
CA ARG A 78 -14.25 -40.71 -8.14
C ARG A 78 -15.47 -40.21 -8.90
N GLN A 79 -15.89 -40.96 -9.91
CA GLN A 79 -17.08 -40.70 -10.72
C GLN A 79 -18.28 -41.54 -10.23
N ALA A 80 -19.46 -41.31 -10.81
CA ALA A 80 -20.70 -42.00 -10.45
C ALA A 80 -20.69 -43.49 -10.85
N ASP A 81 -20.05 -43.82 -11.97
CA ASP A 81 -19.77 -45.21 -12.42
C ASP A 81 -18.72 -45.94 -11.57
N GLY A 82 -18.05 -45.22 -10.66
CA GLY A 82 -16.97 -45.73 -9.83
C GLY A 82 -15.57 -45.64 -10.42
N SER A 83 -15.42 -45.13 -11.64
CA SER A 83 -14.12 -44.80 -12.23
C SER A 83 -13.45 -43.62 -11.51
N TYR A 84 -12.20 -43.34 -11.84
CA TYR A 84 -11.47 -42.16 -11.39
C TYR A 84 -11.03 -41.32 -12.59
N ALA A 85 -11.23 -40.01 -12.51
CA ALA A 85 -10.74 -39.05 -13.50
C ALA A 85 -9.99 -37.90 -12.82
N PRO A 86 -9.01 -37.26 -13.49
CA PRO A 86 -8.33 -36.09 -12.94
C PRO A 86 -9.32 -34.99 -12.60
N ALA A 87 -9.31 -34.54 -11.35
CA ALA A 87 -10.10 -33.42 -10.89
C ALA A 87 -9.51 -32.13 -11.49
N ARG A 88 -10.35 -31.35 -12.17
CA ARG A 88 -9.95 -30.11 -12.85
C ARG A 88 -10.45 -28.90 -12.07
N ALA A 89 -9.66 -27.83 -12.07
CA ALA A 89 -10.05 -26.55 -11.47
C ALA A 89 -9.82 -25.42 -12.47
N ALA A 90 -10.72 -24.44 -12.46
CA ALA A 90 -10.52 -23.20 -13.17
C ALA A 90 -9.47 -22.34 -12.44
N GLY A 91 -8.80 -21.45 -13.18
CA GLY A 91 -7.75 -20.60 -12.62
C GLY A 91 -6.88 -19.95 -13.68
N TYR A 92 -5.96 -19.09 -13.23
CA TYR A 92 -5.05 -18.39 -14.11
C TYR A 92 -3.85 -19.26 -14.52
N ARG A 93 -3.29 -19.01 -15.71
CA ARG A 93 -2.00 -19.52 -16.17
C ARG A 93 -1.14 -18.38 -16.69
N ILE A 94 0.19 -18.54 -16.68
CA ILE A 94 1.13 -17.55 -17.19
C ILE A 94 1.06 -17.53 -18.72
N ALA A 95 0.55 -16.44 -19.29
CA ALA A 95 0.65 -16.14 -20.71
C ALA A 95 1.95 -15.39 -21.05
N ASN A 96 2.45 -14.55 -20.13
CA ASN A 96 3.71 -13.82 -20.32
C ASN A 96 4.47 -13.56 -19.00
N ALA A 97 5.65 -14.19 -18.85
CA ALA A 97 6.60 -13.98 -17.76
C ALA A 97 7.84 -13.14 -18.14
N ALA A 98 7.94 -12.67 -19.39
CA ALA A 98 9.05 -11.84 -19.85
C ALA A 98 8.95 -10.41 -19.29
N CYS A 99 10.06 -9.68 -19.29
CA CYS A 99 10.11 -8.26 -18.93
C CYS A 99 10.28 -7.42 -20.21
N PRO A 100 9.62 -6.26 -20.34
CA PRO A 100 9.78 -5.40 -21.52
C PRO A 100 11.23 -4.93 -21.69
N SER A 101 11.73 -5.00 -22.92
CA SER A 101 12.91 -4.23 -23.32
C SER A 101 12.48 -2.79 -23.57
N LEU A 102 12.77 -1.90 -22.61
CA LEU A 102 12.41 -0.49 -22.72
C LEU A 102 13.45 0.26 -23.59
N PRO A 103 13.03 1.18 -24.47
CA PRO A 103 13.95 2.11 -25.13
C PRO A 103 14.54 3.09 -24.09
N ALA A 104 15.52 3.90 -24.51
CA ALA A 104 16.11 4.93 -23.66
C ALA A 104 15.05 5.93 -23.14
N GLY A 105 14.64 5.77 -21.87
CA GLY A 105 13.48 6.45 -21.28
C GLY A 105 13.77 7.04 -19.89
N PRO A 106 12.80 7.03 -18.95
CA PRO A 106 13.11 7.22 -17.54
C PRO A 106 14.04 6.08 -17.06
N ASP A 107 14.84 6.35 -16.04
CA ASP A 107 15.61 5.31 -15.36
C ASP A 107 14.67 4.31 -14.66
N PRO A 108 15.10 3.04 -14.45
CA PRO A 108 14.25 2.02 -13.84
C PRO A 108 13.72 2.40 -12.46
N VAL A 109 14.44 3.22 -11.68
CA VAL A 109 14.02 3.63 -10.33
C VAL A 109 12.84 4.59 -10.41
N THR A 110 12.91 5.63 -11.25
CA THR A 110 11.77 6.48 -11.59
C THR A 110 10.59 5.65 -12.09
N ARG A 111 10.85 4.69 -12.99
CA ARG A 111 9.80 3.86 -13.58
C ARG A 111 9.12 2.93 -12.57
N MET A 112 9.83 2.41 -11.56
CA MET A 112 9.22 1.66 -10.46
C MET A 112 8.30 2.53 -9.60
N ILE A 113 8.67 3.79 -9.31
CA ILE A 113 7.83 4.74 -8.56
C ILE A 113 6.54 5.06 -9.34
N ASP A 114 6.67 5.33 -10.64
CA ASP A 114 5.53 5.53 -11.55
C ASP A 114 4.55 4.36 -11.50
N LEU A 115 5.05 3.14 -11.73
CA LEU A 115 4.24 1.91 -11.76
C LEU A 115 3.54 1.67 -10.42
N ALA A 116 4.25 1.86 -9.30
CA ALA A 116 3.67 1.71 -7.97
C ALA A 116 2.56 2.73 -7.70
N ALA A 117 2.74 3.99 -8.10
CA ALA A 117 1.70 5.02 -7.98
C ALA A 117 0.48 4.72 -8.85
N ALA A 118 0.68 4.21 -10.07
CA ALA A 118 -0.41 3.78 -10.95
C ALA A 118 -1.23 2.61 -10.39
N GLU A 119 -0.58 1.58 -9.82
CA GLU A 119 -1.31 0.47 -9.20
C GLU A 119 -2.00 0.87 -7.89
N TRP A 120 -1.38 1.73 -7.07
CA TRP A 120 -2.03 2.31 -5.89
C TRP A 120 -3.32 3.07 -6.25
N ALA A 121 -3.30 3.84 -7.34
CA ALA A 121 -4.50 4.49 -7.87
C ALA A 121 -5.51 3.51 -8.46
N HIS A 122 -5.07 2.47 -9.18
CA HIS A 122 -5.94 1.41 -9.68
C HIS A 122 -6.69 0.68 -8.54
N PHE A 123 -6.02 0.43 -7.42
CA PHE A 123 -6.61 -0.13 -6.20
C PHE A 123 -7.46 0.89 -5.39
N GLY A 124 -7.64 2.12 -5.87
CA GLY A 124 -8.55 3.11 -5.28
C GLY A 124 -7.93 4.04 -4.24
N LEU A 125 -6.60 4.24 -4.29
CA LEU A 125 -5.83 5.10 -3.39
C LEU A 125 -5.88 4.74 -1.89
N PRO A 126 -5.85 3.46 -1.47
CA PRO A 126 -5.83 3.12 -0.04
C PRO A 126 -4.57 3.63 0.65
N VAL A 127 -4.74 4.25 1.82
CA VAL A 127 -3.64 4.81 2.64
C VAL A 127 -3.68 4.20 4.03
N LEU A 128 -2.53 3.76 4.54
CA LEU A 128 -2.36 3.19 5.87
C LEU A 128 -1.38 4.05 6.68
N ASP A 129 -1.89 4.82 7.65
CA ASP A 129 -1.02 5.63 8.51
C ASP A 129 -0.46 4.78 9.68
N LEU A 130 0.81 4.38 9.52
CA LEU A 130 1.63 3.68 10.51
C LEU A 130 2.46 4.65 11.38
N SER A 131 2.27 5.96 11.24
CA SER A 131 2.96 6.99 12.02
C SER A 131 2.19 7.48 13.24
N LEU A 132 1.01 6.90 13.51
CA LEU A 132 0.15 7.25 14.64
C LEU A 132 0.43 6.33 15.85
N ASP A 133 0.88 6.92 16.95
CA ASP A 133 0.97 6.24 18.25
C ASP A 133 -0.43 5.77 18.70
N HIS A 134 -0.68 4.47 18.58
CA HIS A 134 -1.86 3.74 19.08
C HIS A 134 -3.21 4.48 19.05
N ALA A 135 -3.52 5.10 17.90
CA ALA A 135 -4.86 5.57 17.57
C ALA A 135 -5.82 4.37 17.44
N SER A 136 -6.37 3.96 18.59
CA SER A 136 -7.16 2.74 18.72
C SER A 136 -8.49 2.88 17.98
N LEU A 137 -8.61 2.23 16.80
CA LEU A 137 -9.82 2.17 15.98
C LEU A 137 -10.93 1.39 16.71
N VAL A 138 -11.68 2.09 17.58
CA VAL A 138 -12.63 1.49 18.52
C VAL A 138 -13.99 2.20 18.48
N PRO A 139 -15.04 1.53 17.97
CA PRO A 139 -16.41 1.77 18.39
C PRO A 139 -16.63 1.11 19.76
N ARG A 140 -16.73 1.92 20.84
CA ARG A 140 -16.98 1.40 22.19
C ARG A 140 -18.47 1.06 22.38
N ARG A 141 -18.76 -0.08 23.02
CA ARG A 141 -19.89 -0.19 23.96
C ARG A 141 -19.50 -1.13 25.12
N THR A 142 -19.94 -0.80 26.32
CA THR A 142 -19.43 -1.35 27.59
C THR A 142 -20.42 -2.28 28.27
N ALA A 143 -19.96 -3.46 28.69
CA ALA A 143 -20.55 -4.28 29.75
C ALA A 143 -19.45 -5.18 30.37
N PRO A 144 -19.25 -5.16 31.70
CA PRO A 144 -18.38 -6.11 32.42
C PRO A 144 -19.19 -7.20 33.14
N PRO A 145 -18.56 -8.23 33.74
CA PRO A 145 -17.14 -8.60 33.67
C PRO A 145 -16.90 -10.04 33.14
N ASP A 146 -15.87 -10.23 32.31
CA ASP A 146 -15.04 -11.46 32.32
C ASP A 146 -13.72 -11.26 31.55
N PRO A 147 -12.67 -12.08 31.77
CA PRO A 147 -11.30 -11.76 31.35
C PRO A 147 -10.93 -12.34 29.98
N TYR A 148 -10.77 -11.47 28.98
CA TYR A 148 -10.15 -11.84 27.70
C TYR A 148 -8.95 -10.94 27.40
N GLU A 149 -7.77 -11.56 27.36
CA GLU A 149 -6.52 -10.92 26.97
C GLU A 149 -6.58 -10.52 25.49
N ILE A 150 -6.27 -9.26 25.18
CA ILE A 150 -6.21 -8.78 23.80
C ILE A 150 -4.93 -9.32 23.16
N VAL A 151 -5.04 -10.42 22.41
CA VAL A 151 -3.96 -10.92 21.54
C VAL A 151 -3.52 -9.77 20.63
N PRO A 152 -2.28 -9.25 20.77
CA PRO A 152 -1.89 -8.05 20.07
C PRO A 152 -1.67 -8.38 18.58
N PRO A 153 -2.27 -7.62 17.63
CA PRO A 153 -2.26 -7.95 16.20
C PRO A 153 -0.90 -7.63 15.53
N ARG A 154 0.16 -8.29 15.98
CA ARG A 154 1.55 -7.96 15.62
C ARG A 154 1.94 -8.50 14.23
N ARG A 155 1.78 -7.62 13.23
CA ARG A 155 2.48 -7.62 11.92
C ARG A 155 2.11 -8.67 10.87
N ASN A 156 0.88 -9.20 10.89
CA ASN A 156 0.14 -9.32 9.63
C ASN A 156 -1.37 -9.42 9.84
N ALA A 157 -2.15 -8.83 8.92
CA ALA A 157 -3.60 -8.99 8.86
C ALA A 157 -3.97 -10.34 8.20
N SER A 158 -3.53 -11.47 8.78
CA SER A 158 -4.06 -12.79 8.40
C SER A 158 -5.39 -13.05 9.11
N LEU A 159 -6.39 -12.19 8.87
CA LEU A 159 -7.70 -12.22 9.54
C LEU A 159 -8.61 -13.26 8.88
N GLY A 160 -8.98 -14.29 9.65
CA GLY A 160 -9.74 -15.45 9.14
C GLY A 160 -11.13 -15.13 8.58
N HIS A 161 -11.65 -16.07 7.77
CA HIS A 161 -12.77 -15.96 6.81
C HIS A 161 -14.17 -15.52 7.32
N ARG A 162 -14.30 -14.92 8.51
CA ARG A 162 -15.55 -14.34 9.01
C ARG A 162 -15.46 -12.88 9.46
N VAL A 163 -14.26 -12.32 9.69
CA VAL A 163 -14.09 -10.95 10.20
C VAL A 163 -13.98 -9.91 9.08
N LEU A 164 -13.49 -10.29 7.89
CA LEU A 164 -13.15 -9.37 6.79
C LEU A 164 -14.31 -8.52 6.25
N ARG A 165 -15.59 -8.93 6.43
CA ARG A 165 -16.76 -8.15 5.97
C ARG A 165 -16.96 -6.81 6.71
N HIS A 166 -16.19 -6.55 7.77
CA HIS A 166 -16.26 -5.32 8.58
C HIS A 166 -14.94 -4.58 8.79
N ALA A 167 -13.86 -4.99 8.10
CA ALA A 167 -12.68 -4.13 7.99
C ALA A 167 -13.04 -2.86 7.17
N PRO A 168 -12.49 -1.67 7.48
CA PRO A 168 -12.70 -0.49 6.65
C PRO A 168 -12.10 -0.73 5.26
N ARG A 169 -12.95 -0.88 4.24
CA ARG A 169 -12.52 -1.00 2.84
C ARG A 169 -11.95 0.35 2.39
N LEU A 170 -10.63 0.42 2.29
CA LEU A 170 -9.87 1.61 1.88
C LEU A 170 -9.74 1.76 0.36
N GLY A 171 -10.17 0.75 -0.39
CA GLY A 171 -9.95 0.59 -1.83
C GLY A 171 -10.47 -0.77 -2.30
N LEU A 172 -10.00 -1.22 -3.46
CA LEU A 172 -10.16 -2.61 -3.91
C LEU A 172 -9.28 -3.52 -3.05
N MET A 173 -9.75 -4.72 -2.75
CA MET A 173 -9.03 -5.71 -1.94
C MET A 173 -8.90 -7.03 -2.71
N GLU A 174 -8.00 -7.92 -2.28
CA GLU A 174 -7.63 -9.14 -3.02
C GLU A 174 -8.76 -10.18 -3.19
N ASP A 175 -9.89 -10.01 -2.50
CA ASP A 175 -11.14 -10.74 -2.71
C ASP A 175 -11.98 -10.18 -3.87
N ASP A 176 -11.88 -8.90 -4.20
CA ASP A 176 -12.68 -8.24 -5.25
C ASP A 176 -12.33 -8.77 -6.66
N ALA A 177 -13.36 -9.16 -7.41
CA ALA A 177 -13.21 -9.76 -8.74
C ALA A 177 -12.40 -8.89 -9.73
N ALA A 178 -12.47 -7.56 -9.59
CA ALA A 178 -11.80 -6.60 -10.45
C ALA A 178 -10.26 -6.69 -10.44
N VAL A 179 -9.63 -7.16 -9.35
CA VAL A 179 -8.17 -7.23 -9.21
C VAL A 179 -7.60 -8.65 -9.25
N ARG A 180 -8.44 -9.70 -9.41
CA ARG A 180 -7.96 -11.10 -9.43
C ARG A 180 -6.96 -11.34 -10.55
N ALA A 181 -7.28 -10.90 -11.77
CA ALA A 181 -6.38 -11.01 -12.92
C ALA A 181 -5.13 -10.12 -12.75
N THR A 182 -5.29 -8.92 -12.19
CA THR A 182 -4.18 -8.01 -11.86
C THR A 182 -3.15 -8.67 -10.93
N ILE A 183 -3.60 -9.28 -9.83
CA ILE A 183 -2.72 -9.95 -8.86
C ILE A 183 -2.10 -11.23 -9.45
N ALA A 184 -2.84 -11.99 -10.26
CA ALA A 184 -2.28 -13.09 -11.04
C ALA A 184 -1.18 -12.61 -12.02
N GLY A 185 -1.33 -11.42 -12.57
CA GLY A 185 -0.34 -10.72 -13.39
C GLY A 185 0.96 -10.40 -12.67
N TYR A 186 0.88 -9.96 -11.40
CA TYR A 186 2.05 -9.79 -10.55
C TYR A 186 2.79 -11.13 -10.35
N TRP A 187 2.04 -12.21 -10.09
CA TRP A 187 2.60 -13.57 -9.97
C TRP A 187 3.25 -14.05 -11.27
N ALA A 188 2.67 -13.78 -12.43
CA ALA A 188 3.25 -14.13 -13.73
C ALA A 188 4.64 -13.48 -13.95
N ALA A 189 4.86 -12.26 -13.45
CA ALA A 189 6.16 -11.61 -13.48
C ALA A 189 7.22 -12.24 -12.55
N THR A 190 6.87 -13.23 -11.71
CA THR A 190 7.87 -14.08 -11.02
C THR A 190 8.38 -15.24 -11.90
N GLY A 191 7.63 -15.60 -12.96
CA GLY A 191 7.87 -16.81 -13.76
C GLY A 191 7.46 -18.13 -13.09
N SER A 192 6.85 -18.09 -11.90
CA SER A 192 6.40 -19.29 -11.17
C SER A 192 4.89 -19.48 -11.20
N GLU A 193 4.46 -20.59 -11.79
CA GLU A 193 3.07 -21.06 -11.79
C GLU A 193 2.59 -21.56 -10.41
N GLU A 194 3.47 -21.61 -9.39
CA GLU A 194 3.12 -22.20 -8.10
C GLU A 194 1.97 -21.45 -7.40
N ALA A 195 1.98 -20.12 -7.44
CA ALA A 195 0.91 -19.32 -6.84
C ALA A 195 -0.43 -19.54 -7.54
N LEU A 196 -0.45 -19.57 -8.87
CA LEU A 196 -1.67 -19.75 -9.65
C LEU A 196 -2.24 -21.16 -9.47
N ARG A 197 -1.36 -22.18 -9.37
CA ARG A 197 -1.69 -23.56 -9.02
C ARG A 197 -2.28 -23.68 -7.61
N VAL A 198 -1.66 -23.05 -6.60
CA VAL A 198 -2.17 -23.05 -5.22
C VAL A 198 -3.51 -22.33 -5.13
N GLN A 199 -3.65 -21.18 -5.79
CA GLN A 199 -4.90 -20.44 -5.87
C GLN A 199 -6.03 -21.29 -6.47
N SER A 200 -5.77 -22.00 -7.57
CA SER A 200 -6.74 -22.91 -8.21
C SER A 200 -7.17 -24.07 -7.29
N LEU A 201 -6.24 -24.62 -6.49
CA LEU A 201 -6.54 -25.66 -5.49
C LEU A 201 -7.44 -25.12 -4.36
N VAL A 202 -7.17 -23.90 -3.89
CA VAL A 202 -8.00 -23.26 -2.85
C VAL A 202 -9.39 -22.94 -3.38
N GLU A 203 -9.50 -22.27 -4.54
CA GLU A 203 -10.80 -21.90 -5.14
C GLU A 203 -11.70 -23.10 -5.48
N TYR A 204 -11.12 -24.28 -5.73
CA TYR A 204 -11.87 -25.52 -5.94
C TYR A 204 -12.59 -26.00 -4.66
N GLY A 205 -11.93 -25.91 -3.49
CA GLY A 205 -12.49 -26.35 -2.20
C GLY A 205 -13.21 -25.25 -1.42
N TRP A 206 -12.75 -24.01 -1.54
CA TRP A 206 -13.18 -22.86 -0.75
C TRP A 206 -13.26 -21.62 -1.66
N ARG A 207 -14.47 -21.16 -1.96
CA ARG A 207 -14.71 -19.91 -2.69
C ARG A 207 -14.71 -18.73 -1.71
N GLU A 208 -14.54 -17.50 -2.21
CA GLU A 208 -14.50 -16.25 -1.42
C GLU A 208 -13.28 -16.07 -0.48
N THR A 209 -12.18 -16.80 -0.65
CA THR A 209 -11.03 -16.81 0.30
C THR A 209 -9.99 -15.69 0.13
N GLY A 210 -10.14 -14.79 -0.84
CA GLY A 210 -9.04 -13.89 -1.26
C GLY A 210 -7.92 -14.63 -2.01
N TRP A 211 -6.68 -14.16 -1.89
CA TRP A 211 -5.49 -14.80 -2.45
C TRP A 211 -4.78 -15.70 -1.42
N ALA A 212 -4.54 -16.96 -1.79
CA ALA A 212 -4.01 -17.99 -0.91
C ALA A 212 -2.52 -17.81 -0.51
N MET A 213 -1.76 -16.97 -1.22
CA MET A 213 -0.37 -16.67 -0.90
C MET A 213 -0.10 -15.16 -0.93
N PRO A 214 0.74 -14.62 -0.01
CA PRO A 214 0.98 -13.19 0.13
C PRO A 214 1.77 -12.62 -1.06
N TRP A 215 1.08 -11.92 -1.96
CA TRP A 215 1.60 -11.46 -3.26
C TRP A 215 2.51 -10.22 -3.21
N SER A 216 2.86 -9.74 -2.02
CA SER A 216 3.72 -8.56 -1.83
C SER A 216 5.06 -8.60 -2.58
N ALA A 217 5.73 -9.77 -2.63
CA ALA A 217 7.00 -9.92 -3.34
C ALA A 217 6.82 -10.08 -4.86
N ALA A 218 5.69 -10.64 -5.28
CA ALA A 218 5.31 -10.72 -6.69
C ALA A 218 5.04 -9.31 -7.27
N PHE A 219 4.40 -8.43 -6.49
CA PHE A 219 4.21 -7.02 -6.84
C PHE A 219 5.56 -6.29 -7.05
N VAL A 220 6.51 -6.38 -6.10
CA VAL A 220 7.85 -5.76 -6.27
C VAL A 220 8.61 -6.38 -7.45
N SER A 221 8.48 -7.69 -7.66
CA SER A 221 9.07 -8.38 -8.83
C SER A 221 8.46 -7.91 -10.16
N TRP A 222 7.17 -7.61 -10.18
CA TRP A 222 6.48 -7.01 -11.33
C TRP A 222 6.94 -5.56 -11.57
N LEU A 223 7.04 -4.73 -10.53
CA LEU A 223 7.58 -3.36 -10.63
C LEU A 223 8.98 -3.36 -11.26
N ALA A 224 9.89 -4.22 -10.77
CA ALA A 224 11.23 -4.37 -11.32
C ALA A 224 11.22 -4.84 -12.79
N CYS A 225 10.34 -5.78 -13.13
CA CYS A 225 10.20 -6.33 -14.47
C CYS A 225 9.68 -5.29 -15.48
N GLU A 226 8.58 -4.59 -15.19
CA GLU A 226 8.02 -3.54 -16.04
C GLU A 226 8.87 -2.25 -16.08
N ALA A 227 9.79 -2.09 -15.14
CA ALA A 227 10.84 -1.07 -15.17
C ALA A 227 12.07 -1.48 -16.03
N GLY A 228 12.03 -2.65 -16.66
CA GLY A 228 13.08 -3.12 -17.58
C GLY A 228 14.32 -3.70 -16.89
N LEU A 229 14.28 -3.99 -15.57
CA LEU A 229 15.41 -4.63 -14.90
C LEU A 229 15.55 -6.08 -15.37
N THR A 230 16.74 -6.43 -15.85
CA THR A 230 17.04 -7.80 -16.32
C THR A 230 17.05 -8.81 -15.17
N PRO A 231 16.98 -10.13 -15.43
CA PRO A 231 17.08 -11.16 -14.39
C PRO A 231 18.39 -11.15 -13.59
N ALA A 232 19.47 -10.57 -14.13
CA ALA A 232 20.73 -10.32 -13.41
C ALA A 232 20.65 -9.03 -12.58
N GLN A 233 20.01 -7.99 -13.10
CA GLN A 233 19.79 -6.74 -12.38
C GLN A 233 18.78 -6.86 -11.23
N PHE A 234 17.79 -7.77 -11.28
CA PHE A 234 16.85 -7.99 -10.19
C PHE A 234 16.39 -9.46 -10.06
N ARG A 235 16.59 -10.04 -8.87
CA ARG A 235 16.17 -11.40 -8.52
C ARG A 235 14.66 -11.48 -8.24
N ARG A 236 13.85 -11.45 -9.30
CA ARG A 236 12.38 -11.64 -9.24
C ARG A 236 12.04 -12.94 -8.50
N SER A 237 11.12 -12.88 -7.53
CA SER A 237 10.68 -14.02 -6.72
C SER A 237 9.31 -13.81 -6.07
N GLY A 238 8.65 -14.91 -5.69
CA GLY A 238 7.49 -14.91 -4.82
C GLY A 238 7.79 -14.63 -3.34
N ALA A 239 9.06 -14.51 -2.95
CA ALA A 239 9.50 -14.25 -1.58
C ALA A 239 10.48 -13.07 -1.51
N HIS A 240 10.22 -12.11 -0.62
CA HIS A 240 11.08 -10.93 -0.37
C HIS A 240 12.53 -11.33 -0.04
N TYR A 241 12.69 -12.45 0.66
CA TYR A 241 13.98 -12.99 1.08
C TYR A 241 14.97 -13.21 -0.09
N ASP A 242 14.51 -13.57 -1.28
CA ASP A 242 15.42 -13.87 -2.40
C ASP A 242 16.15 -12.63 -2.94
N TYR A 243 15.45 -11.51 -3.15
CA TYR A 243 16.11 -10.28 -3.58
C TYR A 243 16.76 -9.51 -2.44
N VAL A 244 16.28 -9.64 -1.19
CA VAL A 244 17.03 -9.12 -0.02
C VAL A 244 18.38 -9.83 0.11
N ARG A 245 18.40 -11.17 -0.03
CA ARG A 245 19.64 -11.97 -0.07
C ARG A 245 20.52 -11.65 -1.28
N ALA A 246 19.94 -11.42 -2.46
CA ALA A 246 20.70 -10.97 -3.61
C ALA A 246 21.35 -9.59 -3.37
N ALA A 247 20.61 -8.63 -2.80
CA ALA A 247 21.11 -7.29 -2.49
C ALA A 247 22.18 -7.28 -1.39
N VAL A 248 22.16 -8.25 -0.47
CA VAL A 248 23.25 -8.52 0.49
C VAL A 248 24.49 -9.04 -0.24
N ARG A 249 24.39 -10.09 -1.06
CA ARG A 249 25.52 -10.59 -1.87
C ARG A 249 26.13 -9.50 -2.77
N ALA A 250 25.27 -8.64 -3.32
CA ALA A 250 25.65 -7.52 -4.16
C ALA A 250 26.39 -6.39 -3.40
N ARG A 251 26.02 -6.18 -2.12
CA ARG A 251 26.71 -5.27 -1.17
C ARG A 251 28.07 -5.82 -0.75
N ASP A 252 28.16 -7.13 -0.61
CA ASP A 252 29.35 -7.87 -0.19
C ASP A 252 30.32 -8.16 -1.36
N GLY A 253 29.95 -7.77 -2.58
CA GLY A 253 30.80 -7.80 -3.78
C GLY A 253 30.65 -9.05 -4.66
N GLU A 254 29.83 -10.02 -4.25
CA GLU A 254 29.65 -11.29 -4.98
C GLU A 254 28.67 -11.22 -6.18
N ASP A 255 28.09 -10.05 -6.43
CA ASP A 255 27.20 -9.78 -7.56
C ASP A 255 27.39 -8.32 -7.97
N GLY A 256 28.01 -8.08 -9.13
CA GLY A 256 28.29 -6.75 -9.66
C GLY A 256 27.17 -6.13 -10.49
N GLU A 257 26.25 -6.96 -11.01
CA GLU A 257 25.20 -6.53 -11.94
C GLU A 257 23.89 -6.20 -11.23
N HIS A 258 23.61 -6.84 -10.09
CA HIS A 258 22.39 -6.59 -9.33
C HIS A 258 22.26 -5.10 -8.98
N ALA A 259 21.12 -4.53 -9.38
CA ALA A 259 20.84 -3.10 -9.37
C ALA A 259 20.56 -2.54 -7.97
N TYR A 260 20.43 -3.38 -6.94
CA TYR A 260 20.17 -2.99 -5.56
C TYR A 260 21.27 -3.48 -4.61
N LEU A 261 21.57 -2.67 -3.61
CA LEU A 261 22.56 -2.93 -2.55
C LEU A 261 21.87 -2.87 -1.19
N ALA A 262 22.04 -3.88 -0.34
CA ALA A 262 21.48 -3.87 1.01
C ALA A 262 22.33 -3.02 1.97
N TYR A 263 21.67 -2.22 2.81
CA TYR A 263 22.28 -1.48 3.91
C TYR A 263 21.42 -1.62 5.16
N ALA A 264 22.03 -1.65 6.34
CA ALA A 264 21.30 -1.53 7.60
C ALA A 264 20.78 -0.09 7.77
N LEU A 265 19.70 0.09 8.54
CA LEU A 265 19.15 1.41 8.87
C LEU A 265 20.16 2.33 9.57
N ALA A 266 21.13 1.75 10.27
CA ALA A 266 22.24 2.47 10.89
C ALA A 266 23.22 3.07 9.86
N GLU A 267 23.36 2.46 8.68
CA GLU A 267 24.19 2.94 7.57
C GLU A 267 23.42 3.93 6.66
N ALA A 268 22.13 3.68 6.43
CA ALA A 268 21.36 4.33 5.35
C ALA A 268 20.01 4.89 5.81
N VAL A 269 19.81 6.19 5.56
CA VAL A 269 18.48 6.83 5.56
C VAL A 269 17.76 6.45 4.26
N PRO A 270 16.47 6.03 4.28
CA PRO A 270 15.70 5.79 3.06
C PRO A 270 15.43 7.06 2.23
N ALA A 271 15.25 6.87 0.93
CA ALA A 271 14.94 7.88 -0.07
C ALA A 271 13.98 7.29 -1.13
N PRO A 272 13.30 8.13 -1.94
CA PRO A 272 12.49 7.62 -3.05
C PRO A 272 13.31 6.70 -3.97
N GLY A 273 12.74 5.54 -4.31
CA GLY A 273 13.39 4.51 -5.12
C GLY A 273 14.05 3.38 -4.33
N ASP A 274 14.21 3.52 -3.01
CA ASP A 274 14.69 2.44 -2.14
C ASP A 274 13.59 1.41 -1.85
N LEU A 275 13.96 0.15 -1.62
CA LEU A 275 13.07 -0.85 -1.02
C LEU A 275 13.32 -0.90 0.50
N LEU A 276 12.32 -0.54 1.30
CA LEU A 276 12.40 -0.54 2.77
C LEU A 276 11.81 -1.84 3.33
N CYS A 277 12.63 -2.61 4.06
CA CYS A 277 12.31 -3.98 4.47
C CYS A 277 12.11 -4.15 5.98
N THR A 278 11.07 -4.89 6.37
CA THR A 278 10.72 -5.31 7.74
C THR A 278 10.62 -6.83 7.87
N ALA A 279 10.98 -7.34 9.04
CA ALA A 279 10.64 -8.70 9.45
C ALA A 279 9.12 -8.83 9.72
N ARG A 280 8.54 -9.99 9.40
CA ARG A 280 7.17 -10.39 9.78
C ARG A 280 7.20 -11.49 10.86
N ALA A 281 6.11 -11.60 11.60
CA ALA A 281 5.91 -12.55 12.71
C ALA A 281 6.98 -12.43 13.83
N ASP A 282 7.16 -13.51 14.57
CA ASP A 282 8.18 -13.77 15.59
C ASP A 282 9.59 -14.04 15.01
N GLY A 283 9.79 -13.74 13.73
CA GLY A 283 11.00 -14.07 12.98
C GLY A 283 12.29 -13.61 13.66
N ARG A 284 13.24 -14.55 13.80
CA ARG A 284 14.61 -14.30 14.29
C ARG A 284 15.44 -13.42 13.33
N LEU A 285 15.01 -13.30 12.07
CA LEU A 285 15.63 -12.45 11.07
C LEU A 285 15.40 -10.97 11.44
N ALA A 286 16.42 -10.29 11.95
CA ALA A 286 16.33 -8.91 12.45
C ALA A 286 17.45 -8.00 11.92
N SER A 287 18.38 -8.53 11.12
CA SER A 287 19.57 -7.84 10.61
C SER A 287 19.98 -8.38 9.23
N LEU A 288 20.91 -7.69 8.56
CA LEU A 288 21.55 -8.23 7.36
C LEU A 288 22.40 -9.48 7.65
N ASP A 289 22.96 -9.62 8.84
CA ASP A 289 23.79 -10.77 9.21
C ASP A 289 22.96 -12.05 9.42
N ASP A 290 21.67 -11.92 9.73
CA ASP A 290 20.74 -13.06 9.70
C ASP A 290 20.44 -13.50 8.26
N VAL A 291 20.38 -12.57 7.31
CA VAL A 291 20.23 -12.86 5.87
C VAL A 291 21.51 -13.50 5.31
N ARG A 292 22.70 -13.04 5.72
CA ARG A 292 23.99 -13.63 5.34
C ARG A 292 24.12 -15.08 5.81
N ARG A 293 23.76 -15.35 7.07
CA ARG A 293 23.85 -16.71 7.64
C ARG A 293 22.83 -17.68 7.09
N GLY A 294 21.62 -17.21 6.76
CA GLY A 294 20.54 -18.05 6.26
C GLY A 294 19.81 -18.90 7.30
N ASP A 295 20.32 -19.00 8.53
CA ASP A 295 19.75 -19.74 9.68
C ASP A 295 18.45 -19.13 10.27
N ALA A 296 17.71 -18.37 9.47
CA ALA A 296 16.44 -17.81 9.85
C ALA A 296 15.33 -18.86 9.76
N GLY A 297 14.95 -19.43 10.91
CA GLY A 297 13.80 -20.35 11.03
C GLY A 297 12.45 -19.78 10.57
N SER A 298 12.40 -18.50 10.21
CA SER A 298 11.39 -17.92 9.33
C SER A 298 12.05 -16.89 8.41
N THR A 299 11.89 -17.07 7.09
CA THR A 299 12.29 -16.11 6.05
C THR A 299 11.17 -15.10 5.73
N ALA A 300 10.17 -14.98 6.62
CA ALA A 300 9.01 -14.11 6.44
C ALA A 300 9.43 -12.63 6.48
N LEU A 301 9.59 -12.05 5.29
CA LEU A 301 9.92 -10.66 5.06
C LEU A 301 8.78 -9.91 4.36
N HIS A 302 8.84 -8.60 4.45
CA HIS A 302 8.04 -7.67 3.68
C HIS A 302 8.87 -6.43 3.35
N CYS A 303 8.78 -5.94 2.12
CA CYS A 303 9.46 -4.73 1.68
C CYS A 303 8.51 -3.91 0.79
N ASP A 304 8.44 -2.60 1.05
CA ASP A 304 7.67 -1.64 0.25
C ASP A 304 8.63 -0.75 -0.55
N LEU A 305 8.20 -0.26 -1.72
CA LEU A 305 8.96 0.74 -2.48
C LEU A 305 8.74 2.11 -1.83
N VAL A 306 9.80 2.72 -1.30
CA VAL A 306 9.76 4.11 -0.83
C VAL A 306 9.51 5.02 -2.03
N VAL A 307 8.40 5.75 -2.01
CA VAL A 307 8.00 6.65 -3.10
C VAL A 307 8.16 8.13 -2.75
N LYS A 308 8.21 8.49 -1.46
CA LYS A 308 8.40 9.88 -0.99
C LYS A 308 9.00 9.92 0.41
N THR A 309 9.77 10.97 0.71
CA THR A 309 10.25 11.27 2.08
C THR A 309 9.94 12.72 2.45
N ALA A 310 9.60 12.96 3.71
CA ALA A 310 9.30 14.29 4.26
C ALA A 310 9.96 14.45 5.64
N PRO A 311 11.30 14.59 5.73
CA PRO A 311 12.02 14.64 7.01
C PRO A 311 11.55 15.75 7.95
N ALA A 312 11.20 16.92 7.41
CA ALA A 312 10.62 18.04 8.17
C ALA A 312 9.26 17.72 8.82
N GLN A 313 8.53 16.73 8.29
CA GLN A 313 7.27 16.22 8.86
C GLN A 313 7.47 14.92 9.66
N ARG A 314 8.73 14.45 9.79
CA ARG A 314 9.12 13.15 10.37
C ARG A 314 8.35 11.96 9.78
N ARG A 315 8.18 11.95 8.45
CA ARG A 315 7.44 10.91 7.73
C ARG A 315 8.18 10.46 6.48
N LEU A 316 8.04 9.18 6.14
CA LEU A 316 8.29 8.65 4.80
C LEU A 316 7.06 7.89 4.30
N TYR A 317 6.99 7.68 2.99
CA TYR A 317 5.85 7.10 2.30
C TYR A 317 6.35 5.99 1.37
N ALA A 318 5.75 4.80 1.48
CA ALA A 318 6.11 3.65 0.67
C ALA A 318 4.86 2.96 0.11
N ILE A 319 4.95 2.38 -1.09
CA ILE A 319 3.85 1.61 -1.70
C ILE A 319 4.19 0.13 -1.68
N GLY A 320 3.28 -0.66 -1.11
CA GLY A 320 3.40 -2.11 -0.98
C GLY A 320 2.18 -2.85 -1.52
N GLY A 321 2.42 -3.99 -2.18
CA GLY A 321 1.37 -4.95 -2.55
C GLY A 321 1.06 -5.88 -1.38
N ASN A 322 -0.18 -6.38 -1.29
CA ASN A 322 -0.68 -7.18 -0.14
C ASN A 322 -0.45 -6.49 1.22
N VAL A 323 -0.47 -5.16 1.24
CA VAL A 323 -0.54 -4.33 2.46
C VAL A 323 -2.01 -4.09 2.75
N ASN A 324 -2.52 -4.62 3.86
CA ASN A 324 -3.95 -4.66 4.17
C ASN A 324 -4.79 -5.21 2.98
N HIS A 325 -4.34 -6.32 2.37
CA HIS A 325 -4.97 -6.99 1.23
C HIS A 325 -5.07 -6.18 -0.08
N ALA A 326 -4.36 -5.05 -0.21
CA ALA A 326 -4.41 -4.15 -1.38
C ALA A 326 -3.00 -3.68 -1.80
N VAL A 327 -2.92 -2.89 -2.89
CA VAL A 327 -1.74 -2.04 -3.18
C VAL A 327 -1.92 -0.73 -2.44
N THR A 328 -1.19 -0.53 -1.34
CA THR A 328 -1.46 0.52 -0.34
C THR A 328 -0.26 1.43 -0.13
N LEU A 329 -0.53 2.71 0.10
CA LEU A 329 0.45 3.70 0.52
C LEU A 329 0.61 3.67 2.05
N SER A 330 1.69 3.08 2.53
CA SER A 330 2.15 3.08 3.92
C SER A 330 2.76 4.44 4.28
N MET A 331 2.21 5.15 5.26
CA MET A 331 2.80 6.38 5.83
C MET A 331 3.53 6.01 7.14
N ILE A 332 4.84 6.20 7.20
CA ILE A 332 5.70 5.64 8.26
C ILE A 332 6.39 6.79 9.02
N ALA A 333 6.33 6.76 10.35
CA ALA A 333 7.02 7.73 11.21
C ALA A 333 8.55 7.59 11.09
N THR A 334 9.27 8.70 11.20
CA THR A 334 10.73 8.72 11.23
C THR A 334 11.31 9.45 12.43
N ASP A 335 12.58 9.20 12.72
CA ASP A 335 13.40 10.10 13.53
C ASP A 335 13.64 11.46 12.83
N GLY A 336 14.40 12.34 13.48
CA GLY A 336 14.80 13.63 12.91
C GLY A 336 15.82 13.56 11.76
N ALA A 337 16.40 12.38 11.48
CA ALA A 337 17.30 12.13 10.36
C ALA A 337 16.58 11.48 9.15
N GLY A 338 15.29 11.14 9.27
CA GLY A 338 14.50 10.47 8.23
C GLY A 338 14.53 8.93 8.27
N ARG A 339 15.10 8.33 9.33
CA ARG A 339 15.12 6.87 9.52
C ARG A 339 13.77 6.41 10.11
N PRO A 340 13.13 5.36 9.58
CA PRO A 340 11.85 4.90 10.08
C PRO A 340 11.94 4.39 11.52
N LEU A 341 10.96 4.74 12.35
CA LEU A 341 10.89 4.28 13.74
C LEU A 341 10.64 2.76 13.79
N THR A 342 11.41 2.07 14.62
CA THR A 342 11.41 0.60 14.77
C THR A 342 10.63 0.14 16.00
N ASP A 343 10.55 -1.17 16.21
CA ASP A 343 9.93 -1.75 17.40
C ASP A 343 10.75 -1.65 18.69
N ALA A 344 11.94 -1.04 18.63
CA ALA A 344 12.67 -0.53 19.79
C ALA A 344 12.30 0.93 20.13
N ASP A 345 11.84 1.71 19.14
CA ASP A 345 11.55 3.14 19.29
C ASP A 345 10.08 3.40 19.68
N ALA A 346 9.14 2.64 19.11
CA ALA A 346 7.71 2.80 19.37
C ALA A 346 6.98 1.44 19.46
N THR A 347 6.07 1.31 20.43
CA THR A 347 5.31 0.06 20.62
C THR A 347 4.39 -0.20 19.43
N GLY A 348 4.47 -1.41 18.86
CA GLY A 348 3.64 -1.81 17.72
C GLY A 348 4.15 -1.35 16.35
N ALA A 349 5.20 -0.53 16.29
CA ALA A 349 5.91 -0.23 15.04
C ALA A 349 6.48 -1.51 14.38
N HIS A 350 6.90 -1.38 13.13
CA HIS A 350 7.49 -2.47 12.36
C HIS A 350 8.97 -2.67 12.71
N ARG A 351 9.44 -3.93 12.63
CA ARG A 351 10.88 -4.23 12.72
C ARG A 351 11.53 -4.03 11.36
N TRP A 352 11.60 -2.76 10.95
CA TRP A 352 12.45 -2.35 9.85
C TRP A 352 13.90 -2.73 10.20
N PHE A 353 14.66 -3.24 9.23
CA PHE A 353 16.06 -3.64 9.46
C PHE A 353 16.99 -3.29 8.30
N ALA A 354 16.46 -3.25 7.07
CA ALA A 354 17.24 -3.06 5.86
C ALA A 354 16.60 -2.06 4.90
N VAL A 355 17.47 -1.33 4.19
CA VAL A 355 17.14 -0.50 3.04
C VAL A 355 17.92 -1.06 1.85
N LEU A 356 17.23 -1.49 0.79
CA LEU A 356 17.89 -1.85 -0.46
C LEU A 356 17.93 -0.60 -1.33
N LYS A 357 19.12 -0.06 -1.59
CA LYS A 357 19.31 1.17 -2.36
C LYS A 357 19.68 0.87 -3.81
N PRO A 358 19.20 1.62 -4.81
CA PRO A 358 19.70 1.54 -6.17
C PRO A 358 21.22 1.78 -6.24
N ARG A 359 21.95 0.85 -6.89
CA ARG A 359 23.42 0.93 -7.11
C ARG A 359 23.82 2.13 -7.95
N ARG A 360 22.93 2.58 -8.85
CA ARG A 360 23.16 3.69 -9.79
C ARG A 360 21.88 4.49 -9.98
N GLY A 361 22.05 5.79 -10.26
CA GLY A 361 20.95 6.72 -10.48
C GLY A 361 20.33 7.26 -9.19
N ARG A 362 19.43 8.22 -9.37
CA ARG A 362 18.42 8.70 -8.42
C ARG A 362 17.16 8.94 -9.25
N PRO A 363 15.95 8.71 -8.73
CA PRO A 363 14.75 8.94 -9.51
C PRO A 363 14.60 10.44 -9.82
N ARG A 364 13.97 10.76 -10.95
CA ARG A 364 13.76 12.12 -11.46
C ARG A 364 12.75 12.91 -10.64
N HIS A 365 11.86 12.20 -9.95
CA HIS A 365 10.84 12.74 -9.04
C HIS A 365 10.48 11.67 -7.99
N ASP A 366 9.75 12.11 -6.97
CA ASP A 366 9.09 11.25 -6.00
C ASP A 366 7.64 10.95 -6.45
N LEU A 367 6.78 10.53 -5.52
CA LEU A 367 5.35 10.29 -5.73
C LEU A 367 4.62 11.49 -6.37
N ASP A 368 4.93 12.73 -5.98
CA ASP A 368 4.18 13.92 -6.40
C ASP A 368 4.37 14.23 -7.88
N GLY A 369 5.54 13.89 -8.44
CA GLY A 369 5.87 14.10 -9.85
C GLY A 369 5.36 13.01 -10.80
N THR A 370 4.79 11.91 -10.28
CA THR A 370 4.32 10.80 -11.13
C THR A 370 3.19 11.23 -12.08
N PRO A 371 3.10 10.67 -13.30
CA PRO A 371 1.99 10.93 -14.22
C PRO A 371 0.62 10.65 -13.60
N THR A 372 0.54 9.67 -12.69
CA THR A 372 -0.68 9.34 -11.94
C THR A 372 -1.10 10.50 -11.03
N VAL A 373 -0.23 10.96 -10.12
CA VAL A 373 -0.55 12.05 -9.18
C VAL A 373 -0.76 13.38 -9.92
N ALA A 374 0.03 13.65 -10.95
CA ALA A 374 -0.19 14.80 -11.84
C ALA A 374 -1.56 14.74 -12.57
N THR A 375 -2.10 13.55 -12.83
CA THR A 375 -3.45 13.38 -13.41
C THR A 375 -4.53 13.63 -12.36
N LEU A 376 -4.40 13.04 -11.17
CA LEU A 376 -5.32 13.27 -10.04
C LEU A 376 -5.45 14.76 -9.70
N TYR A 377 -4.34 15.50 -9.63
CA TYR A 377 -4.39 16.95 -9.40
C TYR A 377 -5.08 17.73 -10.53
N ARG A 378 -4.89 17.36 -11.81
CA ARG A 378 -5.57 18.02 -12.94
C ARG A 378 -7.08 17.74 -12.93
N ASP A 379 -7.49 16.51 -12.65
CA ASP A 379 -8.91 16.14 -12.63
C ASP A 379 -9.62 16.71 -11.41
N TYR A 380 -8.95 16.78 -10.26
CA TYR A 380 -9.45 17.55 -9.13
C TYR A 380 -9.60 19.04 -9.49
N ALA A 381 -8.59 19.67 -10.11
CA ALA A 381 -8.66 21.09 -10.47
C ALA A 381 -9.84 21.39 -11.41
N ARG A 382 -10.14 20.51 -12.37
CA ARG A 382 -11.33 20.57 -13.24
C ARG A 382 -12.64 20.46 -12.44
N TYR A 383 -12.70 19.53 -11.48
CA TYR A 383 -13.86 19.35 -10.60
C TYR A 383 -14.12 20.58 -9.73
N ALA A 384 -13.07 21.15 -9.13
CA ALA A 384 -13.15 22.33 -8.27
C ALA A 384 -13.61 23.59 -9.02
N THR A 385 -13.08 23.84 -10.23
CA THR A 385 -13.52 24.97 -11.05
C THR A 385 -14.98 24.83 -11.50
N GLY A 386 -15.45 23.60 -11.77
CA GLY A 386 -16.86 23.32 -12.07
C GLY A 386 -17.83 23.61 -10.91
N LEU A 387 -17.38 23.49 -9.66
CA LEU A 387 -18.20 23.66 -8.45
C LEU A 387 -17.97 24.99 -7.71
N ARG A 388 -17.04 25.84 -8.15
CA ARG A 388 -16.51 27.00 -7.41
C ARG A 388 -15.96 26.66 -6.02
N ALA A 389 -15.53 25.40 -5.82
CA ALA A 389 -14.91 24.96 -4.58
C ALA A 389 -13.44 25.42 -4.53
N PRO A 390 -12.90 25.81 -3.36
CA PRO A 390 -11.47 26.07 -3.22
C PRO A 390 -10.67 24.78 -3.45
N ALA A 391 -9.55 24.89 -4.17
CA ALA A 391 -8.66 23.76 -4.39
C ALA A 391 -7.96 23.33 -3.08
N PRO A 392 -7.71 22.02 -2.86
CA PRO A 392 -6.87 21.56 -1.78
C PRO A 392 -5.47 22.10 -1.99
N LEU A 393 -4.88 22.59 -0.91
CA LEU A 393 -3.47 22.99 -0.91
C LEU A 393 -2.63 21.73 -1.20
N PRO A 394 -1.65 21.81 -2.13
CA PRO A 394 -0.63 20.77 -2.25
C PRO A 394 0.04 20.57 -0.88
N LEU A 395 0.49 19.35 -0.59
CA LEU A 395 1.43 19.15 0.52
C LEU A 395 2.62 20.10 0.30
N PRO A 396 2.97 20.97 1.25
CA PRO A 396 3.95 22.03 0.99
C PRO A 396 5.30 21.40 0.62
N PRO A 397 5.95 21.86 -0.48
CA PRO A 397 7.24 21.34 -0.87
C PRO A 397 8.28 21.61 0.23
N ALA A 398 9.26 20.73 0.35
CA ALA A 398 10.29 20.84 1.38
C ALA A 398 11.04 22.18 1.25
N GLY A 399 11.00 23.00 2.32
CA GLY A 399 11.78 24.24 2.39
C GLY A 399 11.01 25.54 2.69
N ARG A 400 9.76 25.50 3.20
CA ARG A 400 9.13 26.71 3.76
C ARG A 400 8.31 26.44 5.02
N GLU A 401 8.75 27.01 6.14
CA GLU A 401 7.99 27.02 7.39
C GLU A 401 6.77 27.94 7.28
N PRO A 402 5.60 27.56 7.84
CA PRO A 402 4.45 28.45 7.96
C PRO A 402 4.65 29.44 9.13
N GLY A 403 5.46 30.47 8.92
CA GLY A 403 5.71 31.50 9.94
C GLY A 403 6.42 32.77 9.47
N SER A 404 7.27 32.72 8.44
CA SER A 404 8.00 33.89 7.95
C SER A 404 7.18 34.75 6.98
N ALA A 405 6.37 35.65 7.54
CA ALA A 405 5.90 36.83 6.80
C ALA A 405 7.10 37.66 6.30
N PRO A 406 7.04 38.26 5.10
CA PRO A 406 8.09 39.18 4.66
C PRO A 406 8.12 40.40 5.60
N ALA A 407 9.33 40.85 5.95
CA ALA A 407 9.49 42.08 6.71
C ALA A 407 8.95 43.25 5.87
N GLY A 408 7.95 43.96 6.39
CA GLY A 408 7.39 45.13 5.73
C GLY A 408 8.41 46.26 5.62
N GLU A 409 8.32 47.04 4.55
CA GLU A 409 9.11 48.26 4.39
C GLU A 409 8.79 49.27 5.52
N PRO A 410 9.78 50.06 5.97
CA PRO A 410 9.56 51.00 7.07
C PRO A 410 8.59 52.13 6.65
N GLU A 411 7.53 52.30 7.44
CA GLU A 411 6.52 53.35 7.26
C GLU A 411 7.15 54.77 7.32
N PRO A 412 6.77 55.70 6.42
CA PRO A 412 7.37 57.03 6.39
C PRO A 412 6.99 57.87 7.62
N ALA A 413 7.98 58.47 8.26
CA ALA A 413 7.82 59.19 9.52
C ALA A 413 6.88 60.41 9.42
N ALA A 414 5.90 60.46 10.33
CA ALA A 414 5.02 61.61 10.51
C ALA A 414 5.78 62.85 11.06
N PRO A 415 5.37 64.08 10.72
CA PRO A 415 6.09 65.29 11.11
C PRO A 415 5.95 65.62 12.60
N ALA A 416 7.03 66.17 13.18
CA ALA A 416 7.10 66.49 14.60
C ALA A 416 6.14 67.62 15.02
N ARG A 417 5.68 67.56 16.28
CA ARG A 417 5.14 68.70 17.03
C ARG A 417 6.10 69.08 18.15
N ALA A 418 6.22 70.39 18.41
CA ALA A 418 7.07 70.92 19.47
C ALA A 418 6.41 70.82 20.85
N GLY A 419 7.24 70.66 21.90
CA GLY A 419 6.79 70.64 23.30
C GLY A 419 7.91 70.23 24.27
N ASP A 420 8.40 71.22 25.02
CA ASP A 420 9.03 71.14 26.35
C ASP A 420 10.18 70.17 26.68
N ALA A 421 11.36 70.81 26.74
CA ALA A 421 12.17 70.92 27.97
C ALA A 421 12.93 69.69 28.54
N ALA A 422 14.22 69.66 28.17
CA ALA A 422 15.35 69.56 29.10
C ALA A 422 15.47 68.35 30.06
N ARG A 423 16.38 67.44 29.72
CA ARG A 423 17.65 67.34 30.48
C ARG A 423 18.80 66.68 29.70
N SER A 424 19.99 67.21 29.94
CA SER A 424 21.31 66.67 29.57
C SER A 424 22.27 67.05 30.72
N PRO A 425 23.52 66.56 30.82
CA PRO A 425 24.18 65.55 29.99
C PRO A 425 24.86 64.43 30.81
N ARG A 426 25.51 63.47 30.12
CA ARG A 426 26.97 63.22 30.29
C ARG A 426 27.54 62.23 29.27
N ARG A 427 28.56 62.69 28.53
CA ARG A 427 29.52 61.82 27.83
C ARG A 427 30.58 61.31 28.83
N ARG A 428 31.08 60.09 28.63
CA ARG A 428 32.48 59.63 28.82
C ARG A 428 32.57 58.23 28.17
N SER A 429 33.19 58.07 27.00
CA SER A 429 34.63 58.17 26.65
C SER A 429 35.35 56.84 26.78
N ASP A 430 35.97 56.46 25.68
CA ASP A 430 36.89 55.34 25.39
C ASP A 430 37.73 54.78 26.56
N ARG A 431 37.96 53.46 26.54
CA ARG A 431 39.27 52.87 26.17
C ARG A 431 39.30 51.33 26.14
N ARG A 432 39.97 50.76 25.13
CA ARG A 432 40.71 49.48 25.23
C ARG A 432 42.10 49.77 25.86
N PRO A 433 42.71 48.82 26.60
CA PRO A 433 43.67 47.85 26.01
C PRO A 433 43.20 46.39 26.25
N ARG A 434 43.63 45.33 25.56
CA ARG A 434 44.92 44.90 24.95
C ARG A 434 45.85 44.09 25.89
N ALA A 435 45.59 42.78 25.94
CA ALA A 435 46.52 41.64 25.99
C ALA A 435 47.73 41.57 26.96
N ALA A 436 47.67 40.61 27.88
CA ALA A 436 48.72 39.63 28.24
C ALA A 436 47.97 38.35 28.71
N ALA A 437 48.29 37.09 28.39
CA ALA A 437 49.55 36.36 28.20
C ALA A 437 50.14 35.76 29.49
N THR A 438 50.53 34.48 29.43
CA THR A 438 50.82 33.55 30.54
C THR A 438 49.60 33.17 31.41
N ARG A 439 49.46 31.94 31.92
CA ARG A 439 50.37 30.77 31.85
C ARG A 439 49.64 29.53 31.34
#